data_AF-A0AAU7BTA3-F1
#
_entry.id   AF-A0AAU7BTA3-F1
#
_cell.length_a   1.000
_cell.length_b   1.000
_cell.length_c   1.000
_cell.angle_alpha   90.00
_cell.angle_beta   90.00
_cell.angle_gamma   90.00
#
_symmetry.space_group_name_H-M   'P 1'
#
loop_
_entity.id
_entity.type
_entity.pdbx_description
1 polymer ?
#
loop_
_entity_poly.entity_id
_entity_poly.type
_entity_poly.pdbx_seq_one_letter_code
_entity_poly.pdbx_strand_id
1 'polypeptide(L)' 'MLSFSSAGDKMENELKLIGDKKLEWSFKDKNGGAIRFREDFSEDGVWLEQGDYSFGGIKWFPFFQMKLKKQKE' A
#
# COMPACT_ATOMS: atom_id res chain seq x y z
N MET A 1 6.20 -7.93 10.15
CA MET A 1 5.17 -7.08 10.77
C MET A 1 4.01 -7.98 11.17
N LEU A 2 3.31 -7.73 12.27
CA LEU A 2 2.04 -8.43 12.55
C LEU A 2 0.91 -7.49 12.17
N SER A 3 -0.12 -8.03 11.53
CA SER A 3 -1.23 -7.28 10.96
C SER A 3 -2.52 -7.98 11.31
N PHE A 4 -3.50 -7.20 11.73
CA PHE A 4 -4.80 -7.71 12.14
C PHE A 4 -5.90 -6.86 11.50
N SER A 5 -6.95 -7.51 11.04
CA SER A 5 -8.17 -6.83 10.58
C SER A 5 -8.90 -6.17 11.75
N SER A 6 -9.88 -5.31 11.46
CA SER A 6 -10.76 -4.74 12.48
C SER A 6 -11.57 -5.80 13.26
N ALA A 7 -11.74 -7.00 12.69
CA ALA A 7 -12.39 -8.13 13.33
C ALA A 7 -11.43 -8.98 14.21
N GLY A 8 -10.13 -8.63 14.25
CA GLY A 8 -9.11 -9.36 15.01
C GLY A 8 -8.48 -10.55 14.27
N ASP A 9 -8.93 -10.85 13.04
CA ASP A 9 -8.30 -11.88 12.21
C ASP A 9 -6.89 -11.46 11.79
N LYS A 10 -5.92 -12.36 11.92
CA LYS A 10 -4.55 -12.16 11.41
C LYS A 10 -4.57 -12.04 9.88
N MET A 11 -3.80 -11.10 9.36
CA MET A 11 -3.64 -10.87 7.93
C MET A 11 -2.25 -11.32 7.47
N GLU A 12 -2.18 -11.77 6.22
CA GLU A 12 -0.91 -11.83 5.50
C GLU A 12 -0.48 -10.41 5.18
N ASN A 13 0.79 -10.09 5.40
CA ASN A 13 1.34 -8.79 5.10
C ASN A 13 2.65 -8.94 4.34
N GLU A 14 2.88 -8.04 3.40
CA GLU A 14 4.09 -8.06 2.59
C GLU A 14 4.59 -6.64 2.37
N LEU A 15 5.90 -6.45 2.39
CA LEU A 15 6.56 -5.20 2.01
C LEU A 15 7.65 -5.54 0.99
N LYS A 16 7.64 -4.84 -0.14
CA LYS A 16 8.49 -5.06 -1.29
C LYS A 16 9.06 -3.74 -1.77
N LEU A 17 10.32 -3.76 -2.16
CA LEU A 17 10.89 -2.71 -3.01
C LEU A 17 10.53 -3.06 -4.46
N ILE A 18 9.83 -2.17 -5.14
CA ILE A 18 9.35 -2.37 -6.52
C ILE A 18 10.09 -1.49 -7.55
N GLY A 19 11.14 -0.81 -7.10
CA GLY A 19 12.00 0.04 -7.91
C GLY A 19 12.93 0.89 -7.04
N ASP A 20 13.79 1.67 -7.67
CA ASP A 20 14.60 2.67 -6.96
C ASP A 20 13.67 3.74 -6.36
N LYS A 21 13.73 3.92 -5.04
CA LYS A 21 12.84 4.80 -4.27
C LYS A 21 11.34 4.50 -4.41
N LYS A 22 10.97 3.26 -4.75
CA LYS A 22 9.57 2.82 -4.82
C LYS A 22 9.34 1.60 -3.95
N LEU A 23 8.29 1.64 -3.15
CA LEU A 23 7.90 0.53 -2.29
C LEU A 23 6.44 0.18 -2.48
N GLU A 24 6.12 -1.09 -2.25
CA GLU A 24 4.75 -1.58 -2.18
C GLU A 24 4.61 -2.33 -0.86
N TRP A 25 3.53 -2.06 -0.13
CA TRP A 25 3.14 -2.86 1.01
C TRP A 25 1.69 -3.26 0.89
N SER A 26 1.37 -4.46 1.35
CA SER A 26 0.06 -5.04 1.17
C SER A 26 -0.40 -5.84 2.37
N PHE A 27 -1.72 -5.97 2.47
CA PHE A 27 -2.42 -6.83 3.41
C PHE A 27 -3.37 -7.72 2.65
N LYS A 28 -3.49 -8.97 3.08
CA LYS A 28 -4.44 -9.92 2.53
C LYS A 28 -5.11 -10.72 3.64
N ASP A 29 -6.43 -10.81 3.56
CA ASP A 29 -7.22 -11.63 4.47
C ASP A 29 -7.26 -13.10 4.03
N LYS A 30 -7.83 -13.95 4.89
CA LYS A 30 -8.00 -15.39 4.63
C LYS A 30 -8.95 -15.71 3.47
N ASN A 31 -9.81 -14.76 3.08
CA ASN A 31 -10.79 -14.90 2.00
C ASN A 31 -10.22 -14.41 0.65
N GLY A 32 -9.00 -13.88 0.62
CA GLY A 32 -8.34 -13.35 -0.56
C GLY A 32 -8.61 -11.87 -0.84
N GLY A 33 -9.38 -11.20 0.03
CA GLY A 33 -9.52 -9.74 0.02
C GLY A 33 -8.17 -9.10 0.33
N ALA A 34 -7.73 -8.18 -0.50
CA ALA A 34 -6.40 -7.58 -0.40
C ALA A 34 -6.45 -6.06 -0.58
N ILE A 35 -5.56 -5.38 0.13
CA ILE A 35 -5.26 -3.96 -0.03
C ILE A 35 -3.76 -3.85 -0.28
N ARG A 36 -3.37 -2.95 -1.18
CA ARG A 36 -1.97 -2.57 -1.36
C ARG A 36 -1.83 -1.07 -1.43
N PHE A 37 -0.68 -0.61 -0.99
CA PHE A 37 -0.23 0.77 -1.06
C PHE A 37 1.07 0.79 -1.84
N ARG A 38 1.12 1.63 -2.87
CA ARG A 38 2.32 1.89 -3.66
C ARG A 38 2.80 3.29 -3.37
N GLU A 39 4.03 3.39 -2.90
CA GLU A 39 4.65 4.67 -2.58
C GLU A 39 5.81 4.93 -3.54
N ASP A 40 5.90 6.18 -4.01
CA ASP A 40 6.92 6.66 -4.93
C ASP A 40 7.59 7.91 -4.34
N PHE A 41 8.90 7.80 -4.08
CA PHE A 41 9.77 8.84 -3.57
C PHE A 41 10.84 9.25 -4.61
N SER A 42 10.60 8.97 -5.89
CA SER A 42 11.56 9.27 -6.96
C SER A 42 11.73 10.77 -7.21
N GLU A 43 10.67 11.56 -6.99
CA GLU A 43 10.71 13.03 -7.05
C GLU A 43 11.23 13.60 -5.71
N ASP A 44 12.29 14.42 -5.76
CA ASP A 44 12.90 14.97 -4.55
C ASP A 44 11.92 15.85 -3.77
N GLY A 45 11.86 15.61 -2.45
CA GLY A 45 10.93 16.27 -1.56
C GLY A 45 9.45 15.96 -1.84
N VAL A 46 9.13 14.92 -2.61
CA VAL A 46 7.76 14.50 -2.91
C VAL A 46 7.53 13.05 -2.53
N TRP A 47 6.37 12.81 -1.93
CA TRP A 47 5.85 11.48 -1.65
C TRP A 47 4.52 11.31 -2.38
N LEU A 48 4.47 10.36 -3.31
CA LEU A 48 3.22 9.90 -3.92
C LEU A 48 2.82 8.58 -3.27
N GLU A 49 1.54 8.45 -2.90
CA GLU A 49 0.99 7.20 -2.39
C GLU A 49 -0.31 6.90 -3.13
N GLN A 50 -0.49 5.65 -3.54
CA GLN A 50 -1.73 5.14 -4.12
C GLN A 50 -2.17 3.87 -3.39
N GLY A 51 -3.42 3.86 -2.93
CA GLY A 51 -4.09 2.70 -2.36
C GLY A 51 -4.99 2.03 -3.39
N ASP A 52 -4.80 0.72 -3.57
CA ASP A 52 -5.70 -0.13 -4.37
C ASP A 52 -6.25 -1.28 -3.51
N TYR A 53 -7.49 -1.68 -3.76
CA TYR A 53 -8.10 -2.85 -3.13
C TYR A 53 -8.48 -3.91 -4.17
N SER A 54 -8.57 -5.15 -3.73
CA SER A 54 -9.00 -6.30 -4.52
C SER A 54 -9.89 -7.21 -3.67
N PHE A 55 -11.00 -7.67 -4.22
CA PHE A 55 -11.87 -8.64 -3.54
C PHE A 55 -11.33 -10.08 -3.54
N GLY A 56 -10.37 -10.40 -4.41
CA GLY A 56 -9.86 -11.76 -4.57
C GLY A 56 -8.46 -11.85 -5.14
N GLY A 57 -7.68 -10.76 -5.06
CA GLY A 57 -6.30 -10.65 -5.57
C GLY A 57 -6.14 -10.54 -7.10
N ILE A 58 -7.20 -10.74 -7.90
CA ILE A 58 -7.10 -10.78 -9.37
C ILE A 58 -7.27 -9.38 -9.99
N LYS A 59 -8.29 -8.63 -9.58
CA LYS A 59 -8.58 -7.28 -10.09
C LYS A 59 -8.34 -6.25 -9.01
N TRP A 60 -7.65 -5.17 -9.35
CA TRP A 60 -7.30 -4.10 -8.44
C TRP A 60 -8.04 -2.83 -8.81
N PHE A 61 -8.60 -2.17 -7.81
CA PHE A 61 -9.37 -0.94 -7.96
C PHE A 61 -8.78 0.14 -7.06
N PRO A 62 -8.52 1.36 -7.58
CA PRO A 62 -8.01 2.44 -6.76
C PRO A 62 -9.10 2.91 -5.77
N PHE A 63 -8.70 3.23 -4.54
CA PHE A 63 -9.59 3.86 -3.55
C PHE A 63 -8.96 5.10 -2.89
N PHE A 64 -7.65 5.29 -3.05
CA PHE A 64 -6.92 6.38 -2.42
C PHE A 64 -5.76 6.83 -3.30
N GLN A 65 -5.52 8.14 -3.32
CA GLN A 65 -4.30 8.72 -3.87
C GLN A 65 -3.92 9.98 -3.09
N MET A 66 -2.64 10.12 -2.81
CA MET A 66 -2.07 11.26 -2.11
C MET A 66 -0.77 11.71 -2.77
N LYS A 67 -0.55 13.03 -2.78
CA LYS A 67 0.72 13.66 -3.12
C LYS A 67 1.08 14.62 -2.00
N LEU A 68 2.15 14.35 -1.28
CA LEU A 68 2.73 15.24 -0.29
C LEU A 68 4.00 15.88 -0.84
N LYS A 69 4.23 17.13 -0.46
CA LYS A 69 5.45 17.87 -0.76
C LYS A 69 6.06 18.36 0.55
N LYS A 70 7.34 18.09 0.73
CA LYS A 70 8.12 18.55 1.89
C LYS A 70 8.07 20.08 1.94
N GLN A 71 7.63 20.64 3.06
CA GLN A 71 7.76 22.08 3.30
C GLN A 71 9.23 22.44 3.52
N LYS A 72 9.64 23.61 3.02
CA LYS A 72 10.95 24.18 3.36
C LYS A 72 10.90 24.63 4.82
N GLU A 73 11.95 24.29 5.57
CA GLU A 73 12.21 24.85 6.92
C GLU A 73 12.52 26.35 6.83
#